data_AF-A0A9N9H6Y0-F1
#
_entry.id   AF-A0A9N9H6Y0-F1
#
_cell.length_a   1.000
_cell.length_b   1.000
_cell.length_c   1.000
_cell.angle_alpha   90.00
_cell.angle_beta   90.00
_cell.angle_gamma   90.00
#
_symmetry.space_group_name_H-M   'P 1'
#
loop_
_entity.id
_entity.type
_entity.pdbx_description
1 polymer ?
#
loop_
_entity_poly.entity_id
_entity_poly.type
_entity_poly.pdbx_seq_one_letter_code
_entity_poly.pdbx_strand_id
1 'polypeptide(L)'
;TQAGGYPLWLLDKNLRVRHMDFTGYKKYDERFAAYEKEWFEVLLPIIAKHQITTKPDGCVIGMQIENKLIESKCGVPFGLHDEMRFLCKVARDCGINVPLFNNDSTELGSFIARTDEEENFFARTFGKLFGNRKKFGLDLYGFSKYVVLVPPAGKEQSSLMWKPWKPQMFMNGVDGIERKVRGFGGEAARCPIFIPELQGGCSNHYKTGYTFDDMFGYFGDFYTKLLFESVLAQGCTMTSIHTAYGGTNWGTIGDTDAYTSNDYSACIREYGYISSRMRDLRQSILFAKSFSDIFIKTERVTHPTVSSSIDRVVNLQRHSITTENHGEQVTLTFLRNFSKEKQAVFQINVDYQASSKMLYKIQLQCFLPYKLSFIALGNYTTLNGLKLVFSTLPIYLRTKLPASELTPAHEIWIVP
;
A
#
# COMPACT_ATOMS: atom_id res chain seq x y z
N THR A 1 2.81 21.37 0.50
CA THR A 1 1.94 22.56 0.57
C THR A 1 2.40 23.43 1.72
N GLN A 2 2.27 24.76 1.62
CA GLN A 2 2.58 25.68 2.70
C GLN A 2 1.71 25.38 3.93
N ALA A 3 2.31 25.34 5.13
CA ALA A 3 1.63 25.06 6.40
C ALA A 3 0.76 23.79 6.37
N GLY A 4 1.15 22.77 5.59
CA GLY A 4 0.40 21.53 5.44
C GLY A 4 -0.96 21.68 4.72
N GLY A 5 -1.21 22.80 4.03
CA GLY A 5 -2.47 23.08 3.34
C GLY A 5 -3.39 24.04 4.07
N TYR A 6 -3.06 24.45 5.30
CA TYR A 6 -3.85 25.44 6.03
C TYR A 6 -3.61 26.87 5.50
N PRO A 7 -4.67 27.66 5.27
CA PRO A 7 -4.53 29.08 4.96
C PRO A 7 -3.82 29.86 6.08
N LEU A 8 -2.87 30.73 5.72
CA LEU A 8 -2.07 31.48 6.71
C LEU A 8 -2.90 32.41 7.61
N TRP A 9 -4.06 32.88 7.16
CA TRP A 9 -4.94 33.72 7.97
C TRP A 9 -5.46 33.00 9.22
N LEU A 10 -5.44 31.66 9.26
CA LEU A 10 -5.78 30.90 10.47
C LEU A 10 -4.82 31.19 11.64
N LEU A 11 -3.57 31.56 11.33
CA LEU A 11 -2.56 31.91 12.35
C LEU A 11 -2.95 33.16 13.15
N ASP A 12 -3.74 34.05 12.55
CA ASP A 12 -4.22 35.29 13.20
C ASP A 12 -5.43 35.04 14.14
N LYS A 13 -6.06 33.87 14.05
CA LYS A 13 -7.32 33.58 14.76
C LYS A 13 -7.14 33.03 16.18
N ASN A 14 -5.90 32.93 16.68
CA ASN A 14 -5.56 32.36 18.00
C ASN A 14 -6.30 31.03 18.26
N LEU A 15 -6.15 30.09 17.32
CA LEU A 15 -6.80 28.76 17.31
C LEU A 15 -5.82 27.68 17.74
N ARG A 16 -6.33 26.57 18.28
CA ARG A 16 -5.53 25.37 18.60
C ARG A 16 -5.48 24.40 17.41
N VAL A 17 -4.90 24.84 16.30
CA VAL A 17 -4.73 24.01 15.09
C VAL A 17 -3.84 22.80 15.40
N ARG A 18 -4.43 21.61 15.49
CA ARG A 18 -3.75 20.34 15.85
C ARG A 18 -2.80 20.46 17.06
N HIS A 19 -3.14 21.36 18.00
CA HIS A 19 -2.25 21.74 19.09
C HIS A 19 -2.07 20.60 20.09
N MET A 20 -0.81 20.29 20.39
CA MET A 20 -0.42 19.39 21.46
C MET A 20 -0.09 20.24 22.70
N ASP A 21 -0.80 20.00 23.80
CA ASP A 21 -0.53 20.71 25.04
C ASP A 21 0.74 20.18 25.75
N PHE A 22 1.13 20.81 26.86
CA PHE A 22 2.32 20.41 27.62
C PHE A 22 2.27 18.97 28.16
N THR A 23 1.08 18.36 28.22
CA THR A 23 0.91 16.97 28.65
C THR A 23 1.11 15.97 27.50
N GLY A 24 1.30 16.47 26.27
CA GLY A 24 1.47 15.66 25.07
C GLY A 24 0.16 15.30 24.39
N TYR A 25 -1.00 15.77 24.89
CA TYR A 25 -2.31 15.45 24.32
C TYR A 25 -2.75 16.50 23.32
N LYS A 26 -3.29 16.06 22.18
CA LYS A 26 -3.95 16.97 21.26
C LYS A 26 -5.28 17.44 21.84
N LYS A 27 -5.56 18.74 21.73
CA LYS A 27 -6.82 19.33 22.21
C LYS A 27 -7.71 19.74 21.05
N TYR A 28 -8.95 19.27 21.09
CA TYR A 28 -10.00 19.70 20.18
C TYR A 28 -10.31 21.19 20.39
N ASP A 29 -10.58 21.91 19.29
CA ASP A 29 -10.99 23.31 19.28
C ASP A 29 -12.18 23.48 18.34
N GLU A 30 -13.35 23.70 18.92
CA GLU A 30 -14.61 23.86 18.20
C GLU A 30 -14.59 25.01 17.20
N ARG A 31 -13.85 26.09 17.49
CA ARG A 31 -13.74 27.23 16.56
C ARG A 31 -12.91 26.87 15.35
N PHE A 32 -11.85 26.07 15.55
CA PHE A 32 -11.06 25.57 14.42
C PHE A 32 -11.89 24.59 13.58
N ALA A 33 -12.59 23.64 14.22
CA ALA A 33 -13.46 22.70 13.55
C ALA A 33 -14.58 23.40 12.74
N ALA A 34 -15.09 24.54 13.21
CA ALA A 34 -16.05 25.34 12.46
C ALA A 34 -15.49 25.82 11.10
N TYR A 35 -14.23 26.25 11.05
CA TYR A 35 -13.58 26.63 9.78
C TYR A 35 -13.33 25.41 8.87
N GLU A 36 -13.00 24.25 9.44
CA GLU A 36 -12.89 23.02 8.65
C GLU A 36 -14.24 22.64 8.04
N LYS A 37 -15.34 22.81 8.80
CA LYS A 37 -16.70 22.62 8.31
C LYS A 37 -17.04 23.59 7.18
N GLU A 38 -16.74 24.87 7.31
CA GLU A 38 -16.96 25.86 6.24
C GLU A 38 -16.27 25.44 4.94
N TRP A 39 -15.02 24.95 5.03
CA TRP A 39 -14.30 24.42 3.87
C TRP A 39 -14.96 23.17 3.30
N PHE A 40 -15.38 22.23 4.15
CA PHE A 40 -16.07 21.01 3.73
C PHE A 40 -17.41 21.31 3.03
N GLU A 41 -18.19 22.27 3.55
CA GLU A 41 -19.48 22.67 2.97
C GLU A 41 -19.35 23.30 1.57
N VAL A 42 -18.18 23.84 1.23
CA VAL A 42 -17.87 24.32 -0.13
C VAL A 42 -17.37 23.18 -1.02
N LEU A 43 -16.40 22.41 -0.55
CA LEU A 43 -15.68 21.43 -1.37
C LEU A 43 -16.47 20.13 -1.57
N LEU A 44 -17.02 19.57 -0.49
CA LEU A 44 -17.57 18.22 -0.51
C LEU A 44 -18.82 18.06 -1.38
N PRO A 45 -19.72 19.05 -1.52
CA PRO A 45 -20.81 18.96 -2.49
C PRO A 45 -20.33 18.85 -3.95
N ILE A 46 -19.13 19.34 -4.27
CA ILE A 46 -18.52 19.13 -5.58
C ILE A 46 -18.09 17.66 -5.69
N ILE A 47 -17.33 17.16 -4.72
CA ILE A 47 -16.87 15.76 -4.69
C ILE A 47 -18.05 14.78 -4.73
N ALA A 48 -19.13 15.08 -4.01
CA ALA A 48 -20.31 14.23 -3.88
C ALA A 48 -20.99 13.92 -5.23
N LYS A 49 -20.93 14.87 -6.18
CA LYS A 49 -21.46 14.71 -7.55
C LYS A 49 -20.66 13.72 -8.40
N HIS A 50 -19.43 13.40 -8.01
CA HIS A 50 -18.52 12.53 -8.75
C HIS A 50 -18.34 11.15 -8.12
N GLN A 51 -19.14 10.79 -7.11
CA GLN A 51 -19.10 9.48 -6.48
C GLN A 51 -19.68 8.39 -7.38
N ILE A 52 -19.07 7.21 -7.33
CA ILE A 52 -19.53 6.00 -8.04
C ILE A 52 -20.96 5.57 -7.65
N THR A 53 -21.37 5.94 -6.44
CA THR A 53 -22.70 5.73 -5.84
C THR A 53 -23.73 6.76 -6.28
N THR A 54 -23.30 7.91 -6.81
CA THR A 54 -24.18 9.01 -7.23
C THR A 54 -24.47 8.96 -8.73
N LYS A 55 -23.51 8.54 -9.56
CA LYS A 55 -23.70 8.45 -11.01
C LYS A 55 -22.89 7.31 -11.65
N PRO A 56 -23.34 6.76 -12.80
CA PRO A 56 -22.73 5.57 -13.42
C PRO A 56 -21.24 5.71 -13.78
N ASP A 57 -20.80 6.93 -14.12
CA ASP A 57 -19.41 7.27 -14.48
C ASP A 57 -18.65 7.97 -13.33
N GLY A 58 -19.14 7.86 -12.10
CA GLY A 58 -18.51 8.43 -10.91
C GLY A 58 -17.12 7.82 -10.66
N CYS A 59 -16.13 8.68 -10.41
CA CYS A 59 -14.73 8.29 -10.22
C CYS A 59 -14.29 8.30 -8.74
N VAL A 60 -15.08 8.86 -7.83
CA VAL A 60 -14.79 8.88 -6.39
C VAL A 60 -15.32 7.59 -5.77
N ILE A 61 -14.42 6.81 -5.17
CA ILE A 61 -14.71 5.47 -4.58
C ILE A 61 -14.46 5.40 -3.07
N GLY A 62 -13.92 6.47 -2.49
CA GLY A 62 -13.63 6.58 -1.06
C GLY A 62 -13.13 7.98 -0.73
N MET A 63 -13.21 8.38 0.54
CA MET A 63 -12.74 9.68 1.00
C MET A 63 -11.90 9.54 2.26
N GLN A 64 -10.71 10.13 2.25
CA GLN A 64 -9.87 10.21 3.44
C GLN A 64 -10.39 11.30 4.38
N ILE A 65 -10.45 11.01 5.68
CA ILE A 65 -10.69 12.02 6.73
C ILE A 65 -9.40 12.21 7.50
N GLU A 66 -9.00 13.48 7.64
CA GLU A 66 -7.71 13.88 8.23
C GLU A 66 -6.50 13.26 7.49
N ASN A 67 -5.29 13.53 7.98
CA ASN A 67 -4.03 13.08 7.41
C ASN A 67 -3.05 12.71 8.53
N LYS A 68 -2.67 11.42 8.61
CA LYS A 68 -1.71 10.87 9.59
C LYS A 68 -2.04 11.20 11.05
N LEU A 69 -3.33 11.34 11.36
CA LEU A 69 -3.79 11.50 12.73
C LEU A 69 -3.72 10.14 13.44
N ILE A 70 -2.92 10.07 14.50
CA ILE A 70 -2.75 8.88 15.32
C ILE A 70 -3.78 8.92 16.45
N GLU A 71 -4.53 7.84 16.64
CA GLU A 71 -5.52 7.70 17.74
C GLU A 71 -4.80 7.52 19.08
N SER A 72 -3.86 6.58 19.12
CA SER A 72 -3.12 6.25 20.34
C SER A 72 -1.71 5.77 20.01
N LYS A 73 -0.78 5.96 20.94
CA LYS A 73 0.59 5.47 20.84
C LYS A 73 0.98 4.85 22.17
N CYS A 74 1.39 3.58 22.15
CA CYS A 74 1.72 2.81 23.37
C CYS A 74 0.59 2.82 24.43
N GLY A 75 -0.67 2.78 23.99
CA GLY A 75 -1.85 2.77 24.88
C GLY A 75 -2.26 4.15 25.43
N VAL A 76 -1.48 5.20 25.15
CA VAL A 76 -1.81 6.57 25.53
C VAL A 76 -2.66 7.22 24.43
N PRO A 77 -3.84 7.78 24.74
CA PRO A 77 -4.72 8.38 23.74
C PRO A 77 -4.16 9.74 23.29
N PHE A 78 -3.67 9.85 22.05
CA PHE A 78 -3.12 11.11 21.50
C PHE A 78 -4.09 11.81 20.53
N GLY A 79 -5.07 11.08 20.00
CA GLY A 79 -5.87 11.51 18.87
C GLY A 79 -7.01 12.48 19.21
N LEU A 80 -7.47 13.16 18.17
CA LEU A 80 -8.61 14.08 18.22
C LEU A 80 -9.89 13.34 17.84
N HIS A 81 -10.41 12.53 18.76
CA HIS A 81 -11.62 11.72 18.50
C HIS A 81 -12.85 12.55 18.15
N ASP A 82 -13.04 13.67 18.84
CA ASP A 82 -14.20 14.55 18.61
C ASP A 82 -14.11 15.25 17.25
N GLU A 83 -12.91 15.67 16.84
CA GLU A 83 -12.64 16.21 15.50
C GLU A 83 -12.93 15.16 14.42
N MET A 84 -12.40 13.94 14.56
CA MET A 84 -12.65 12.85 13.61
C MET A 84 -14.16 12.55 13.46
N ARG A 85 -14.89 12.47 14.58
CA ARG A 85 -16.35 12.27 14.57
C ARG A 85 -17.06 13.42 13.86
N PHE A 86 -16.67 14.65 14.19
CA PHE A 86 -17.25 15.87 13.63
C PHE A 86 -17.04 15.95 12.12
N LEU A 87 -15.80 15.78 11.65
CA LEU A 87 -15.46 15.82 10.23
C LEU A 87 -16.16 14.70 9.44
N CYS A 88 -16.26 13.50 10.01
CA CYS A 88 -17.02 12.41 9.38
C CYS A 88 -18.50 12.75 9.26
N LYS A 89 -19.10 13.30 10.33
CA LYS A 89 -20.49 13.75 10.28
C LYS A 89 -20.69 14.84 9.23
N VAL A 90 -19.84 15.86 9.20
CA VAL A 90 -19.91 16.95 8.21
C VAL A 90 -19.78 16.39 6.79
N ALA A 91 -18.88 15.44 6.56
CA ALA A 91 -18.75 14.78 5.27
C ALA A 91 -20.03 14.05 4.84
N ARG A 92 -20.66 13.31 5.75
CA ARG A 92 -21.95 12.66 5.50
C ARG A 92 -23.06 13.68 5.24
N ASP A 93 -23.14 14.75 6.03
CA ASP A 93 -24.13 15.82 5.86
C ASP A 93 -23.95 16.54 4.50
N CYS A 94 -22.72 16.63 3.98
CA CYS A 94 -22.40 17.16 2.65
C CYS A 94 -22.64 16.18 1.49
N GLY A 95 -23.22 15.00 1.75
CA GLY A 95 -23.61 14.02 0.73
C GLY A 95 -22.53 12.99 0.35
N ILE A 96 -21.44 12.90 1.10
CA ILE A 96 -20.44 11.84 0.89
C ILE A 96 -21.00 10.51 1.42
N ASN A 97 -21.17 9.52 0.54
CA ASN A 97 -21.71 8.20 0.85
C ASN A 97 -20.77 7.05 0.44
N VAL A 98 -19.63 7.33 -0.19
CA VAL A 98 -18.54 6.36 -0.34
C VAL A 98 -17.84 6.08 0.99
N PRO A 99 -17.09 4.96 1.12
CA PRO A 99 -16.36 4.65 2.35
C PRO A 99 -15.40 5.77 2.81
N LEU A 100 -15.43 6.07 4.10
CA LEU A 100 -14.47 6.95 4.77
C LEU A 100 -13.29 6.14 5.31
N PHE A 101 -12.09 6.67 5.19
CA PHE A 101 -10.87 6.00 5.64
C PHE A 101 -9.85 6.98 6.21
N ASN A 102 -8.87 6.47 6.95
CA ASN A 102 -7.70 7.22 7.39
C ASN A 102 -6.42 6.73 6.71
N ASN A 103 -5.33 7.48 6.89
CA ASN A 103 -3.98 7.07 6.55
C ASN A 103 -3.09 7.20 7.80
N ASP A 104 -3.22 6.28 8.75
CA ASP A 104 -2.37 6.23 9.93
C ASP A 104 -0.88 6.34 9.56
N SER A 105 -0.08 7.01 10.39
CA SER A 105 1.34 7.31 10.05
C SER A 105 2.18 6.07 9.76
N THR A 106 1.80 4.95 10.38
CA THR A 106 2.30 3.58 10.23
C THR A 106 1.17 2.64 10.66
N GLU A 107 1.36 1.33 10.71
CA GLU A 107 0.32 0.42 11.22
C GLU A 107 0.21 0.56 12.75
N LEU A 108 -0.53 1.56 13.26
CA LEU A 108 -0.77 1.76 14.71
C LEU A 108 -2.19 1.37 15.13
N GLY A 109 -3.06 1.03 14.18
CA GLY A 109 -4.44 0.62 14.44
C GLY A 109 -5.37 1.77 14.82
N SER A 110 -5.10 2.98 14.34
CA SER A 110 -5.90 4.17 14.65
C SER A 110 -7.28 4.15 13.99
N PHE A 111 -8.32 4.48 14.76
CA PHE A 111 -9.71 4.67 14.32
C PHE A 111 -10.33 3.45 13.62
N ILE A 112 -10.01 2.25 14.11
CA ILE A 112 -10.61 1.00 13.62
C ILE A 112 -12.03 0.85 14.17
N ALA A 113 -13.00 0.70 13.28
CA ALA A 113 -14.36 0.36 13.66
C ALA A 113 -14.43 -1.05 14.27
N ARG A 114 -15.27 -1.20 15.29
CA ARG A 114 -15.47 -2.46 16.04
C ARG A 114 -16.96 -2.71 16.24
N THR A 115 -17.31 -3.97 16.36
CA THR A 115 -18.67 -4.37 16.75
C THR A 115 -18.89 -4.13 18.25
N ASP A 116 -20.15 -3.95 18.65
CA ASP A 116 -20.52 -3.79 20.07
C ASP A 116 -20.02 -4.96 20.94
N GLU A 117 -19.98 -6.18 20.41
CA GLU A 117 -19.45 -7.37 21.12
C GLU A 117 -17.94 -7.29 21.37
N GLU A 118 -17.16 -6.89 20.35
CA GLU A 118 -15.71 -6.70 20.48
C GLU A 118 -15.39 -5.54 21.43
N GLU A 119 -16.17 -4.46 21.37
CA GLU A 119 -16.06 -3.35 22.31
C GLU A 119 -16.32 -3.82 23.74
N ASN A 120 -17.38 -4.60 23.96
CA ASN A 120 -17.73 -5.15 25.26
C ASN A 120 -16.62 -6.09 25.81
N PHE A 121 -15.98 -6.89 24.96
CA PHE A 121 -14.83 -7.71 25.38
C PHE A 121 -13.64 -6.85 25.81
N PHE A 122 -13.28 -5.82 25.03
CA PHE A 122 -12.17 -4.94 25.34
C PHE A 122 -12.44 -4.09 26.58
N ALA A 123 -13.66 -3.57 26.71
CA ALA A 123 -14.18 -2.87 27.89
C ALA A 123 -14.13 -3.75 29.15
N ARG A 124 -14.52 -5.02 29.05
CA ARG A 124 -14.45 -5.97 30.17
C ARG A 124 -13.01 -6.30 30.58
N THR A 125 -12.11 -6.40 29.60
CA THR A 125 -10.71 -6.84 29.82
C THR A 125 -9.80 -5.69 30.26
N PHE A 126 -9.98 -4.49 29.69
CA PHE A 126 -9.09 -3.34 29.89
C PHE A 126 -9.81 -2.04 30.30
N GLY A 127 -11.15 -2.00 30.27
CA GLY A 127 -11.95 -0.79 30.51
C GLY A 127 -11.91 -0.25 31.94
N LYS A 128 -11.43 -1.04 32.91
CA LYS A 128 -11.17 -0.56 34.29
C LYS A 128 -10.03 0.44 34.39
N LEU A 129 -9.10 0.49 33.41
CA LEU A 129 -7.95 1.41 33.43
C LEU A 129 -8.17 2.72 32.63
N PHE A 130 -9.00 2.71 31.58
CA PHE A 130 -9.07 3.82 30.61
C PHE A 130 -10.47 4.36 30.32
N GLY A 131 -11.47 3.95 31.11
CA GLY A 131 -12.84 4.42 30.97
C GLY A 131 -13.60 3.76 29.81
N ASN A 132 -14.91 3.64 30.01
CA ASN A 132 -15.79 2.82 29.19
C ASN A 132 -16.45 3.65 28.06
N ARG A 133 -15.66 4.18 27.12
CA ARG A 133 -16.19 4.93 25.96
C ARG A 133 -16.24 4.03 24.73
N LYS A 134 -17.40 3.98 24.05
CA LYS A 134 -17.52 3.42 22.69
C LYS A 134 -16.47 4.06 21.79
N LYS A 135 -15.64 3.26 21.14
CA LYS A 135 -14.59 3.73 20.25
C LYS A 135 -15.19 4.08 18.91
N PHE A 136 -14.85 5.27 18.43
CA PHE A 136 -15.21 5.67 17.08
C PHE A 136 -14.23 5.05 16.09
N GLY A 137 -14.75 4.61 14.95
CA GLY A 137 -13.92 4.13 13.85
C GLY A 137 -14.53 4.46 12.49
N LEU A 138 -13.68 4.31 11.47
CA LEU A 138 -14.00 4.56 10.06
C LEU A 138 -14.36 3.27 9.33
N ASP A 139 -14.91 3.42 8.12
CA ASP A 139 -15.33 2.28 7.29
C ASP A 139 -14.15 1.41 6.86
N LEU A 140 -13.00 2.03 6.57
CA LEU A 140 -11.76 1.33 6.20
C LEU A 140 -10.57 1.86 7.01
N TYR A 141 -9.78 0.94 7.55
CA TYR A 141 -8.49 1.26 8.15
C TYR A 141 -7.41 1.35 7.08
N GLY A 142 -6.74 2.50 6.99
CA GLY A 142 -5.59 2.70 6.12
C GLY A 142 -4.36 3.22 6.87
N PHE A 143 -3.18 2.95 6.32
CA PHE A 143 -1.91 3.41 6.87
C PHE A 143 -0.89 3.76 5.78
N SER A 144 0.00 4.70 6.07
CA SER A 144 1.12 5.08 5.20
C SER A 144 2.30 4.12 5.38
N LYS A 145 3.06 3.93 4.30
CA LYS A 145 4.22 3.05 4.31
C LYS A 145 5.40 3.58 3.52
N TYR A 146 6.40 4.04 4.28
CA TYR A 146 7.72 4.48 3.79
C TYR A 146 8.78 3.56 4.38
N VAL A 147 9.57 2.93 3.50
CA VAL A 147 10.35 1.74 3.82
C VAL A 147 11.84 2.01 3.73
N VAL A 148 12.29 2.60 2.62
CA VAL A 148 13.69 2.98 2.41
C VAL A 148 13.80 4.48 2.58
N LEU A 149 14.64 4.91 3.51
CA LEU A 149 14.95 6.32 3.71
C LEU A 149 16.25 6.65 2.98
N VAL A 150 16.25 7.77 2.25
CA VAL A 150 17.47 8.33 1.68
C VAL A 150 18.39 8.82 2.79
N PRO A 151 19.73 8.79 2.60
CA PRO A 151 20.66 9.30 3.59
C PRO A 151 20.34 10.77 3.97
N PRO A 152 20.36 11.11 5.28
CA PRO A 152 20.04 12.46 5.73
C PRO A 152 21.11 13.46 5.28
N ALA A 153 20.73 14.73 5.18
CA ALA A 153 21.65 15.84 4.98
C ALA A 153 22.73 15.85 6.09
N GLY A 154 24.01 15.83 5.74
CA GLY A 154 25.12 15.70 6.71
C GLY A 154 26.48 15.58 6.04
N LYS A 155 27.52 15.08 6.73
CA LYS A 155 28.92 14.97 6.21
C LYS A 155 29.06 14.14 4.90
N GLU A 156 28.05 13.36 4.53
CA GLU A 156 27.94 12.65 3.25
C GLU A 156 27.10 13.47 2.24
N GLN A 157 27.47 14.74 2.01
CA GLN A 157 26.69 15.67 1.15
C GLN A 157 26.60 15.22 -0.31
N SER A 158 27.56 14.42 -0.78
CA SER A 158 27.56 13.93 -2.16
C SER A 158 26.86 12.58 -2.25
N SER A 159 25.85 12.49 -3.12
CA SER A 159 25.19 11.25 -3.53
C SER A 159 26.18 10.18 -4.03
N LEU A 160 27.34 10.60 -4.52
CA LEU A 160 28.42 9.71 -4.97
C LEU A 160 29.00 8.83 -3.85
N MET A 161 28.85 9.24 -2.59
CA MET A 161 29.36 8.51 -1.43
C MET A 161 28.31 7.56 -0.82
N TRP A 162 27.08 7.56 -1.34
CA TRP A 162 26.00 6.79 -0.74
C TRP A 162 26.21 5.29 -0.89
N LYS A 163 26.14 4.60 0.24
CA LYS A 163 26.09 3.14 0.26
C LYS A 163 24.70 2.68 -0.20
N PRO A 164 24.60 1.62 -1.04
CA PRO A 164 23.30 1.07 -1.42
C PRO A 164 22.45 0.73 -0.19
N TRP A 165 21.14 0.98 -0.26
CA TRP A 165 20.21 0.62 0.80
C TRP A 165 20.30 -0.88 1.12
N LYS A 166 20.17 -1.23 2.41
CA LYS A 166 20.28 -2.63 2.88
C LYS A 166 18.93 -3.33 2.77
N PRO A 167 18.84 -4.56 2.20
CA PRO A 167 17.59 -5.31 2.17
C PRO A 167 16.93 -5.52 3.53
N GLN A 168 17.70 -5.57 4.61
CA GLN A 168 17.14 -5.71 5.96
C GLN A 168 16.20 -4.55 6.32
N MET A 169 16.52 -3.32 5.92
CA MET A 169 15.63 -2.16 6.13
C MET A 169 14.32 -2.35 5.38
N PHE A 170 14.40 -2.86 4.15
CA PHE A 170 13.23 -3.15 3.33
C PHE A 170 12.33 -4.22 3.97
N MET A 171 12.92 -5.35 4.37
CA MET A 171 12.20 -6.46 5.01
C MET A 171 11.57 -6.03 6.34
N ASN A 172 12.29 -5.29 7.18
CA ASN A 172 11.75 -4.76 8.44
C ASN A 172 10.55 -3.82 8.21
N GLY A 173 10.53 -3.12 7.08
CA GLY A 173 9.41 -2.29 6.69
C GLY A 173 8.20 -3.14 6.28
N VAL A 174 8.37 -4.10 5.37
CA VAL A 174 7.23 -4.71 4.67
C VAL A 174 6.78 -6.04 5.27
N ASP A 175 7.68 -6.80 5.87
CA ASP A 175 7.37 -8.16 6.27
C ASP A 175 6.56 -8.18 7.57
N GLY A 176 5.46 -8.93 7.57
CA GLY A 176 4.60 -9.07 8.74
C GLY A 176 3.49 -8.02 8.81
N ILE A 177 3.34 -7.15 7.80
CA ILE A 177 2.20 -6.23 7.67
C ILE A 177 0.88 -6.98 7.85
N GLU A 178 0.69 -8.11 7.16
CA GLU A 178 -0.56 -8.89 7.24
C GLU A 178 -0.88 -9.28 8.68
N ARG A 179 0.10 -9.90 9.37
CA ARG A 179 -0.05 -10.35 10.75
C ARG A 179 -0.36 -9.19 11.68
N LYS A 180 0.34 -8.06 11.50
CA LYS A 180 0.20 -6.88 12.35
C LYS A 180 -1.19 -6.23 12.18
N VAL A 181 -1.59 -5.96 10.93
CA VAL A 181 -2.87 -5.31 10.62
C VAL A 181 -4.05 -6.18 11.02
N ARG A 182 -4.01 -7.48 10.67
CA ARG A 182 -5.07 -8.43 11.07
C ARG A 182 -5.14 -8.60 12.58
N GLY A 183 -3.99 -8.52 13.27
CA GLY A 183 -3.89 -8.62 14.72
C GLY A 183 -4.59 -7.49 15.49
N PHE A 184 -4.95 -6.37 14.85
CA PHE A 184 -5.72 -5.33 15.51
C PHE A 184 -7.17 -5.74 15.81
N GLY A 185 -7.73 -6.73 15.11
CA GLY A 185 -9.15 -7.10 15.23
C GLY A 185 -10.09 -6.06 14.61
N GLY A 186 -11.39 -6.14 14.93
CA GLY A 186 -12.40 -5.24 14.35
C GLY A 186 -12.41 -5.29 12.82
N GLU A 187 -12.76 -4.18 12.19
CA GLU A 187 -12.78 -4.09 10.72
C GLU A 187 -11.41 -4.29 10.08
N ALA A 188 -10.30 -3.95 10.75
CA ALA A 188 -8.96 -4.18 10.20
C ALA A 188 -8.64 -5.68 9.98
N ALA A 189 -9.29 -6.59 10.72
CA ALA A 189 -9.16 -8.03 10.51
C ALA A 189 -9.97 -8.55 9.30
N ARG A 190 -10.98 -7.81 8.84
CA ARG A 190 -11.96 -8.27 7.85
C ARG A 190 -11.92 -7.51 6.53
N CYS A 191 -11.60 -6.23 6.55
CA CYS A 191 -11.55 -5.37 5.37
C CYS A 191 -10.30 -5.60 4.51
N PRO A 192 -10.25 -5.10 3.27
CA PRO A 192 -9.01 -5.00 2.50
C PRO A 192 -7.88 -4.36 3.33
N ILE A 193 -6.66 -4.91 3.25
CA ILE A 193 -5.48 -4.19 3.74
C ILE A 193 -5.25 -3.03 2.76
N PHE A 194 -5.36 -1.81 3.27
CA PHE A 194 -5.29 -0.58 2.48
C PHE A 194 -4.07 0.26 2.88
N ILE A 195 -3.25 0.61 1.89
CA ILE A 195 -2.12 1.53 2.04
C ILE A 195 -2.36 2.80 1.19
N PRO A 196 -3.06 3.83 1.72
CA PRO A 196 -3.35 5.06 0.97
C PRO A 196 -2.10 5.83 0.53
N GLU A 197 -0.97 5.62 1.21
CA GLU A 197 0.32 6.20 0.83
C GLU A 197 1.42 5.13 0.89
N LEU A 198 1.65 4.44 -0.21
CA LEU A 198 2.80 3.57 -0.41
C LEU A 198 3.92 4.37 -1.06
N GLN A 199 5.13 4.27 -0.53
CA GLN A 199 6.27 5.05 -1.00
C GLN A 199 6.53 4.91 -2.52
N GLY A 200 6.30 5.99 -3.25
CA GLY A 200 6.66 6.17 -4.65
C GLY A 200 7.97 6.91 -4.88
N GLY A 201 8.49 7.56 -3.83
CA GLY A 201 9.70 8.39 -3.88
C GLY A 201 10.01 9.03 -2.53
N CYS A 202 10.63 10.20 -2.53
CA CYS A 202 10.95 10.97 -1.33
C CYS A 202 10.87 12.48 -1.59
N SER A 203 10.45 13.25 -0.59
CA SER A 203 10.55 14.71 -0.62
C SER A 203 12.00 15.15 -0.53
N ASN A 204 12.30 16.32 -1.07
CA ASN A 204 13.62 16.94 -0.96
C ASN A 204 13.52 18.37 -0.41
N HIS A 205 14.60 18.84 0.21
CA HIS A 205 14.65 20.10 0.93
C HIS A 205 15.88 20.93 0.52
N TYR A 206 15.83 22.25 0.68
CA TYR A 206 16.92 23.15 0.31
C TYR A 206 18.28 22.79 0.94
N LYS A 207 18.27 22.11 2.09
CA LYS A 207 19.47 21.83 2.90
C LYS A 207 20.13 20.47 2.61
N THR A 208 19.58 19.66 1.70
CA THR A 208 20.04 18.28 1.52
C THR A 208 21.34 18.15 0.73
N GLY A 209 21.58 19.05 -0.24
CA GLY A 209 22.80 19.03 -1.06
C GLY A 209 22.81 18.00 -2.19
N TYR A 210 21.68 17.35 -2.47
CA TYR A 210 21.49 16.40 -3.56
C TYR A 210 20.13 16.59 -4.23
N THR A 211 19.94 16.01 -5.41
CA THR A 211 18.78 16.21 -6.29
C THR A 211 17.78 15.06 -6.22
N PHE A 212 16.63 15.23 -6.86
CA PHE A 212 15.68 14.13 -7.06
C PHE A 212 16.24 13.02 -7.97
N ASP A 213 17.19 13.30 -8.86
CA ASP A 213 17.82 12.26 -9.68
C ASP A 213 18.81 11.42 -8.87
N ASP A 214 19.52 12.03 -7.92
CA ASP A 214 20.35 11.30 -6.95
C ASP A 214 19.53 10.34 -6.10
N MET A 215 18.40 10.82 -5.57
CA MET A 215 17.44 10.00 -4.85
C MET A 215 16.85 8.88 -5.74
N PHE A 216 16.53 9.19 -7.00
CA PHE A 216 16.06 8.19 -7.97
C PHE A 216 17.09 7.07 -8.15
N GLY A 217 18.36 7.43 -8.35
CA GLY A 217 19.47 6.49 -8.47
C GLY A 217 19.69 5.66 -7.20
N TYR A 218 19.51 6.25 -6.02
CA TYR A 218 19.61 5.54 -4.74
C TYR A 218 18.57 4.43 -4.59
N PHE A 219 17.29 4.72 -4.90
CA PHE A 219 16.24 3.71 -4.88
C PHE A 219 16.49 2.65 -5.94
N GLY A 220 16.74 3.10 -7.18
CA GLY A 220 16.91 2.28 -8.37
C GLY A 220 15.60 1.96 -9.10
N ASP A 221 15.72 1.52 -10.35
CA ASP A 221 14.63 1.32 -11.30
C ASP A 221 13.56 0.31 -10.84
N PHE A 222 13.97 -0.70 -10.07
CA PHE A 222 13.05 -1.77 -9.66
C PHE A 222 12.42 -1.53 -8.28
N TYR A 223 12.77 -0.46 -7.58
CA TYR A 223 12.37 -0.26 -6.18
C TYR A 223 10.85 -0.25 -5.98
N THR A 224 10.13 0.54 -6.78
CA THR A 224 8.68 0.67 -6.63
C THR A 224 7.95 -0.62 -7.01
N LYS A 225 8.43 -1.33 -8.04
CA LYS A 225 7.94 -2.67 -8.40
C LYS A 225 8.13 -3.66 -7.24
N LEU A 226 9.33 -3.69 -6.68
CA LEU A 226 9.70 -4.54 -5.55
C LEU A 226 8.84 -4.27 -4.31
N LEU A 227 8.60 -3.00 -4.00
CA LEU A 227 7.73 -2.59 -2.91
C LEU A 227 6.27 -2.99 -3.15
N PHE A 228 5.75 -2.72 -4.34
CA PHE A 228 4.38 -3.07 -4.73
C PHE A 228 4.14 -4.58 -4.62
N GLU A 229 4.98 -5.41 -5.24
CA GLU A 229 4.85 -6.87 -5.15
C GLU A 229 5.03 -7.40 -3.72
N SER A 230 5.89 -6.77 -2.92
CA SER A 230 6.09 -7.17 -1.52
C SER A 230 4.89 -6.86 -0.63
N VAL A 231 4.16 -5.75 -0.86
CA VAL A 231 2.92 -5.48 -0.11
C VAL A 231 1.77 -6.36 -0.58
N LEU A 232 1.70 -6.67 -1.88
CA LEU A 232 0.76 -7.66 -2.40
C LEU A 232 0.98 -9.05 -1.76
N ALA A 233 2.24 -9.43 -1.52
CA ALA A 233 2.57 -10.67 -0.80
C ALA A 233 1.98 -10.71 0.62
N GLN A 234 1.84 -9.54 1.27
CA GLN A 234 1.23 -9.38 2.59
C GLN A 234 -0.32 -9.28 2.53
N GLY A 235 -0.94 -9.60 1.39
CA GLY A 235 -2.40 -9.54 1.25
C GLY A 235 -2.97 -8.13 1.12
N CYS A 236 -2.12 -7.14 0.80
CA CYS A 236 -2.58 -5.81 0.41
C CYS A 236 -3.35 -5.91 -0.92
N THR A 237 -4.57 -5.37 -0.94
CA THR A 237 -5.42 -5.36 -2.15
C THR A 237 -5.84 -3.95 -2.55
N MET A 238 -5.51 -2.94 -1.73
CA MET A 238 -5.73 -1.53 -2.03
C MET A 238 -4.47 -0.74 -1.70
N THR A 239 -3.94 0.02 -2.65
CA THR A 239 -2.79 0.88 -2.41
C THR A 239 -2.80 2.07 -3.35
N SER A 240 -2.27 3.20 -2.89
CA SER A 240 -1.97 4.36 -3.73
C SER A 240 -0.49 4.72 -3.59
N ILE A 241 0.18 5.00 -4.70
CA ILE A 241 1.63 5.26 -4.72
C ILE A 241 1.85 6.75 -4.51
N HIS A 242 2.37 7.10 -3.34
CA HIS A 242 2.72 8.46 -2.96
C HIS A 242 4.23 8.73 -3.13
N THR A 243 4.69 9.39 -4.19
CA THR A 243 3.90 10.01 -5.27
C THR A 243 4.12 9.33 -6.61
N ALA A 244 3.03 9.11 -7.34
CA ALA A 244 3.07 8.64 -8.73
C ALA A 244 3.50 9.77 -9.69
N TYR A 245 3.02 11.00 -9.49
CA TYR A 245 3.45 12.23 -10.15
C TYR A 245 3.40 13.39 -9.14
N GLY A 246 4.53 14.01 -8.84
CA GLY A 246 4.58 15.07 -7.82
C GLY A 246 4.41 16.51 -8.33
N GLY A 247 4.78 16.78 -9.59
CA GLY A 247 4.62 18.09 -10.22
C GLY A 247 5.56 19.16 -9.65
N THR A 248 5.07 20.39 -9.57
CA THR A 248 5.85 21.58 -9.20
C THR A 248 5.15 22.37 -8.11
N ASN A 249 5.89 22.81 -7.11
CA ASN A 249 5.45 23.79 -6.10
C ASN A 249 5.48 25.22 -6.70
N TRP A 250 4.66 25.48 -7.72
CA TRP A 250 4.56 26.80 -8.35
C TRP A 250 3.84 27.82 -7.45
N GLY A 251 4.04 29.12 -7.68
CA GLY A 251 3.26 30.16 -6.98
C GLY A 251 3.33 30.09 -5.45
N THR A 252 4.50 29.73 -4.90
CA THR A 252 4.74 29.60 -3.45
C THR A 252 3.80 28.64 -2.71
N ILE A 253 3.20 27.67 -3.39
CA ILE A 253 2.32 26.68 -2.73
C ILE A 253 3.10 25.67 -1.86
N GLY A 254 4.42 25.59 -2.00
CA GLY A 254 5.29 24.67 -1.25
C GLY A 254 5.46 25.05 0.22
N ASP A 255 5.91 24.10 1.04
CA ASP A 255 6.35 24.42 2.40
C ASP A 255 7.70 25.17 2.39
N THR A 256 8.03 25.90 3.45
CA THR A 256 9.25 26.73 3.52
C THR A 256 10.54 25.91 3.42
N ASP A 257 10.52 24.64 3.81
CA ASP A 257 11.68 23.75 3.70
C ASP A 257 11.81 23.10 2.32
N ALA A 258 10.76 23.13 1.49
CA ALA A 258 10.74 22.54 0.16
C ALA A 258 11.07 23.59 -0.91
N TYR A 259 11.75 23.16 -1.98
CA TYR A 259 12.03 24.02 -3.13
C TYR A 259 10.99 23.85 -4.25
N THR A 260 11.17 24.57 -5.36
CA THR A 260 10.18 24.68 -6.45
C THR A 260 9.81 23.33 -7.05
N SER A 261 10.78 22.47 -7.35
CA SER A 261 10.49 21.15 -7.90
C SER A 261 9.85 20.26 -6.84
N ASN A 262 8.78 19.58 -7.21
CA ASN A 262 8.16 18.52 -6.43
C ASN A 262 8.20 17.19 -7.21
N ASP A 263 9.25 16.98 -8.01
CA ASP A 263 9.43 15.76 -8.80
C ASP A 263 9.36 14.48 -7.94
N TYR A 264 9.75 14.60 -6.67
CA TYR A 264 9.63 13.57 -5.62
C TYR A 264 10.46 12.31 -5.87
N SER A 265 11.28 12.29 -6.92
CA SER A 265 11.71 11.03 -7.50
C SER A 265 10.48 10.15 -7.70
N ALA A 266 9.49 10.60 -8.47
CA ALA A 266 8.26 9.86 -8.72
C ALA A 266 8.34 8.94 -9.97
N CYS A 267 7.35 8.06 -10.10
CA CYS A 267 7.18 7.16 -11.25
C CYS A 267 7.00 7.93 -12.57
N ILE A 268 6.27 9.05 -12.53
CA ILE A 268 6.16 10.04 -13.59
C ILE A 268 6.98 11.25 -13.13
N ARG A 269 7.96 11.64 -13.94
CA ARG A 269 8.87 12.76 -13.62
C ARG A 269 8.11 14.08 -13.72
N GLU A 270 8.61 15.14 -13.07
CA GLU A 270 7.97 16.49 -13.09
C GLU A 270 7.66 16.99 -14.50
N TYR A 271 8.54 16.69 -15.46
CA TYR A 271 8.40 17.01 -16.88
C TYR A 271 7.43 16.09 -17.68
N GLY A 272 6.66 15.25 -16.99
CA GLY A 272 5.54 14.48 -17.56
C GLY A 272 5.90 13.13 -18.21
N TYR A 273 7.19 12.79 -18.37
CA TYR A 273 7.58 11.48 -18.94
C TYR A 273 7.55 10.36 -17.89
N ILE A 274 7.22 9.17 -18.39
CA ILE A 274 7.26 7.90 -17.66
C ILE A 274 8.72 7.50 -17.41
N SER A 275 9.09 7.29 -16.15
CA SER A 275 10.41 6.79 -15.77
C SER A 275 10.54 5.27 -15.95
N SER A 276 11.77 4.75 -15.84
CA SER A 276 12.04 3.30 -15.74
C SER A 276 11.20 2.65 -14.63
N ARG A 277 11.16 3.26 -13.43
CA ARG A 277 10.33 2.77 -12.30
C ARG A 277 8.87 2.54 -12.66
N MET A 278 8.26 3.42 -13.45
CA MET A 278 6.87 3.25 -13.88
C MET A 278 6.74 2.18 -14.98
N ARG A 279 7.71 2.08 -15.90
CA ARG A 279 7.73 1.01 -16.91
C ARG A 279 7.80 -0.37 -16.27
N ASP A 280 8.64 -0.54 -15.26
CA ASP A 280 8.79 -1.80 -14.53
C ASP A 280 7.59 -2.09 -13.64
N LEU A 281 7.10 -1.10 -12.88
CA LEU A 281 5.90 -1.24 -12.05
C LEU A 281 4.66 -1.63 -12.88
N ARG A 282 4.51 -1.06 -14.09
CA ARG A 282 3.39 -1.36 -14.99
C ARG A 282 3.26 -2.86 -15.27
N GLN A 283 4.36 -3.61 -15.33
CA GLN A 283 4.33 -5.06 -15.54
C GLN A 283 3.55 -5.78 -14.43
N SER A 284 3.79 -5.42 -13.16
CA SER A 284 3.09 -6.02 -12.01
C SER A 284 1.64 -5.56 -11.93
N ILE A 285 1.34 -4.32 -12.32
CA ILE A 285 -0.04 -3.82 -12.42
C ILE A 285 -0.82 -4.58 -13.50
N LEU A 286 -0.21 -4.81 -14.67
CA LEU A 286 -0.83 -5.57 -15.75
C LEU A 286 -1.07 -7.03 -15.36
N PHE A 287 -0.13 -7.66 -14.65
CA PHE A 287 -0.32 -8.99 -14.08
C PHE A 287 -1.51 -9.01 -13.12
N ALA A 288 -1.50 -8.15 -12.10
CA ALA A 288 -2.57 -8.10 -11.10
C ALA A 288 -3.95 -7.83 -11.72
N LYS A 289 -4.03 -6.99 -12.75
CA LYS A 289 -5.27 -6.71 -13.48
C LYS A 289 -5.73 -7.90 -14.33
N SER A 290 -4.83 -8.50 -15.10
CA SER A 290 -5.16 -9.60 -16.00
C SER A 290 -5.46 -10.92 -15.30
N PHE A 291 -4.98 -11.11 -14.07
CA PHE A 291 -5.26 -12.25 -13.20
C PHE A 291 -6.19 -11.90 -12.03
N SER A 292 -7.00 -10.84 -12.16
CA SER A 292 -7.89 -10.37 -11.08
C SER A 292 -8.88 -11.43 -10.58
N ASP A 293 -9.39 -12.29 -11.45
CA ASP A 293 -10.23 -13.46 -11.15
C ASP A 293 -9.64 -14.41 -10.09
N ILE A 294 -8.31 -14.57 -10.06
CA ILE A 294 -7.61 -15.43 -9.07
C ILE A 294 -6.89 -14.62 -7.98
N PHE A 295 -6.58 -13.35 -8.25
CA PHE A 295 -5.74 -12.53 -7.39
C PHE A 295 -6.53 -11.68 -6.38
N ILE A 296 -7.81 -11.39 -6.66
CA ILE A 296 -8.64 -10.49 -5.86
C ILE A 296 -8.81 -10.95 -4.41
N LYS A 297 -8.84 -12.26 -4.17
CA LYS A 297 -9.00 -12.84 -2.84
C LYS A 297 -8.06 -14.03 -2.68
N THR A 298 -7.06 -13.86 -1.81
CA THR A 298 -6.01 -14.85 -1.60
C THR A 298 -5.71 -15.04 -0.11
N GLU A 299 -5.35 -16.26 0.26
CA GLU A 299 -4.94 -16.62 1.62
C GLU A 299 -3.45 -16.94 1.66
N ARG A 300 -2.79 -16.59 2.77
CA ARG A 300 -1.39 -16.93 2.98
C ARG A 300 -1.23 -18.42 3.20
N VAL A 301 -0.26 -19.02 2.50
CA VAL A 301 0.11 -20.43 2.68
C VAL A 301 0.95 -20.59 3.95
N THR A 302 0.53 -21.49 4.84
CA THR A 302 1.26 -21.78 6.10
C THR A 302 2.43 -22.74 5.89
N HIS A 303 2.29 -23.66 4.92
CA HIS A 303 3.31 -24.65 4.56
C HIS A 303 3.68 -24.48 3.09
N PRO A 304 4.68 -23.62 2.78
CA PRO A 304 5.11 -23.38 1.41
C PRO A 304 5.55 -24.67 0.70
N THR A 305 5.10 -24.85 -0.54
CA THR A 305 5.50 -25.94 -1.45
C THR A 305 6.66 -25.56 -2.37
N VAL A 306 7.09 -24.30 -2.32
CA VAL A 306 8.20 -23.79 -3.13
C VAL A 306 9.35 -23.38 -2.22
N SER A 307 10.55 -23.87 -2.52
CA SER A 307 11.79 -23.51 -1.85
C SER A 307 12.88 -23.15 -2.86
N SER A 308 13.99 -22.60 -2.37
CA SER A 308 15.13 -22.19 -3.19
C SER A 308 16.42 -22.80 -2.68
N SER A 309 17.40 -23.02 -3.55
CA SER A 309 18.77 -23.40 -3.20
C SER A 309 19.57 -22.29 -2.52
N ILE A 310 19.06 -21.05 -2.51
CA ILE A 310 19.66 -19.90 -1.84
C ILE A 310 18.64 -19.20 -0.93
N ASP A 311 19.13 -18.63 0.17
CA ASP A 311 18.30 -17.94 1.16
C ASP A 311 17.74 -16.61 0.64
N ARG A 312 16.61 -16.18 1.25
CA ARG A 312 16.01 -14.85 1.07
C ARG A 312 15.61 -14.53 -0.38
N VAL A 313 15.16 -15.53 -1.14
CA VAL A 313 14.58 -15.32 -2.48
C VAL A 313 13.09 -15.64 -2.57
N VAL A 314 12.60 -16.62 -1.81
CA VAL A 314 11.16 -16.89 -1.66
C VAL A 314 10.64 -16.03 -0.52
N ASN A 315 9.74 -15.08 -0.81
CA ASN A 315 9.14 -14.22 0.21
C ASN A 315 7.97 -14.95 0.89
N LEU A 316 6.89 -15.16 0.15
CA LEU A 316 5.65 -15.79 0.62
C LEU A 316 4.93 -16.50 -0.52
N GLN A 317 4.06 -17.45 -0.16
CA GLN A 317 3.08 -18.01 -1.07
C GLN A 317 1.67 -17.65 -0.62
N ARG A 318 0.78 -17.45 -1.59
CA ARG A 318 -0.65 -17.26 -1.39
C ARG A 318 -1.46 -18.17 -2.31
N HIS A 319 -2.60 -18.67 -1.84
CA HIS A 319 -3.56 -19.41 -2.67
C HIS A 319 -4.75 -18.54 -3.02
N SER A 320 -5.25 -18.66 -4.26
CA SER A 320 -6.54 -18.08 -4.63
C SER A 320 -7.67 -18.78 -3.86
N ILE A 321 -8.63 -18.00 -3.37
CA ILE A 321 -9.86 -18.56 -2.76
C ILE A 321 -10.91 -18.87 -3.84
N THR A 322 -10.81 -18.22 -5.00
CA THR A 322 -11.82 -18.34 -6.07
C THR A 322 -11.76 -19.68 -6.80
N THR A 323 -12.93 -20.10 -7.31
CA THR A 323 -13.21 -21.42 -7.89
C THR A 323 -13.10 -21.49 -9.42
N GLU A 324 -12.75 -20.39 -10.09
CA GLU A 324 -12.79 -20.29 -11.56
C GLU A 324 -11.65 -21.01 -12.29
N ASN A 325 -10.62 -21.48 -11.57
CA ASN A 325 -9.55 -22.31 -12.14
C ASN A 325 -9.92 -23.80 -12.09
N HIS A 326 -11.02 -24.18 -12.74
CA HIS A 326 -11.51 -25.57 -12.76
C HIS A 326 -11.67 -26.19 -11.35
N GLY A 327 -11.96 -25.38 -10.33
CA GLY A 327 -12.08 -25.82 -8.93
C GLY A 327 -10.75 -26.01 -8.17
N GLU A 328 -9.60 -25.70 -8.77
CA GLU A 328 -8.28 -25.84 -8.14
C GLU A 328 -7.73 -24.48 -7.67
N GLN A 329 -7.12 -24.48 -6.47
CA GLN A 329 -6.48 -23.29 -5.92
C GLN A 329 -5.19 -22.96 -6.68
N VAL A 330 -5.11 -21.76 -7.23
CA VAL A 330 -3.89 -21.26 -7.88
C VAL A 330 -2.91 -20.80 -6.81
N THR A 331 -1.64 -21.15 -6.98
CA THR A 331 -0.55 -20.73 -6.10
C THR A 331 0.17 -19.53 -6.68
N LEU A 332 0.24 -18.46 -5.91
CA LEU A 332 0.99 -17.25 -6.22
C LEU A 332 2.22 -17.21 -5.31
N THR A 333 3.40 -17.38 -5.89
CA THR A 333 4.66 -17.34 -5.15
C THR A 333 5.34 -16.01 -5.41
N PHE A 334 5.52 -15.21 -4.35
CA PHE A 334 6.19 -13.93 -4.43
C PHE A 334 7.70 -14.16 -4.25
N LEU A 335 8.46 -13.95 -5.33
CA LEU A 335 9.92 -14.07 -5.34
C LEU A 335 10.55 -12.68 -5.27
N ARG A 336 11.56 -12.48 -4.43
CA ARG A 336 12.37 -11.26 -4.39
C ARG A 336 13.79 -11.60 -3.96
N ASN A 337 14.82 -11.21 -4.71
CA ASN A 337 16.17 -11.65 -4.40
C ASN A 337 16.91 -10.72 -3.43
N PHE A 338 17.03 -11.16 -2.18
CA PHE A 338 17.85 -10.53 -1.15
C PHE A 338 18.95 -11.46 -0.62
N SER A 339 19.44 -12.38 -1.47
CA SER A 339 20.58 -13.26 -1.16
C SER A 339 21.81 -12.45 -0.74
N LYS A 340 22.61 -12.98 0.20
CA LYS A 340 23.78 -12.26 0.72
C LYS A 340 24.88 -12.17 -0.33
N GLU A 341 25.04 -13.24 -1.10
CA GLU A 341 26.01 -13.46 -2.16
C GLU A 341 25.58 -12.78 -3.47
N LYS A 342 24.36 -12.22 -3.53
CA LYS A 342 23.80 -11.50 -4.68
C LYS A 342 23.75 -12.37 -5.95
N GLN A 343 23.58 -13.68 -5.78
CA GLN A 343 23.51 -14.63 -6.89
C GLN A 343 22.23 -14.40 -7.70
N ALA A 344 22.36 -14.23 -9.01
CA ALA A 344 21.23 -14.03 -9.90
C ALA A 344 20.63 -15.34 -10.41
N VAL A 345 21.38 -16.45 -10.39
CA VAL A 345 20.94 -17.77 -10.86
C VAL A 345 20.94 -18.74 -9.69
N PHE A 346 19.84 -19.46 -9.50
CA PHE A 346 19.66 -20.46 -8.45
C PHE A 346 18.60 -21.49 -8.83
N GLN A 347 18.46 -22.54 -8.04
CA GLN A 347 17.44 -23.57 -8.25
C GLN A 347 16.21 -23.29 -7.38
N ILE A 348 15.03 -23.46 -7.96
CA ILE A 348 13.75 -23.51 -7.27
C ILE A 348 13.30 -24.96 -7.21
N ASN A 349 12.96 -25.43 -6.01
CA ASN A 349 12.37 -26.75 -5.81
C ASN A 349 10.87 -26.58 -5.53
N VAL A 350 10.06 -27.37 -6.22
CA VAL A 350 8.59 -27.35 -6.13
C VAL A 350 8.11 -28.73 -5.72
N ASP A 351 7.44 -28.80 -4.58
CA ASP A 351 6.69 -29.97 -4.13
C ASP A 351 5.28 -29.91 -4.74
N TYR A 352 5.07 -30.65 -5.83
CA TYR A 352 3.79 -30.69 -6.54
C TYR A 352 3.05 -31.99 -6.25
N GLN A 353 1.81 -31.89 -5.78
CA GLN A 353 0.95 -33.04 -5.59
C GLN A 353 -0.11 -33.07 -6.69
N ALA A 354 -0.05 -34.09 -7.55
CA ALA A 354 -1.08 -34.30 -8.56
C ALA A 354 -2.35 -34.90 -7.93
N SER A 355 -3.46 -34.87 -8.69
CA SER A 355 -4.76 -35.41 -8.30
C SER A 355 -4.72 -36.88 -7.83
N SER A 356 -3.70 -37.64 -8.25
CA SER A 356 -3.44 -39.04 -7.87
C SER A 356 -2.82 -39.22 -6.48
N LYS A 357 -2.67 -38.15 -5.68
CA LYS A 357 -1.96 -38.09 -4.39
C LYS A 357 -0.45 -38.37 -4.46
N MET A 358 0.11 -38.61 -5.63
CA MET A 358 1.56 -38.77 -5.81
C MET A 358 2.27 -37.41 -5.70
N LEU A 359 3.34 -37.37 -4.91
CA LEU A 359 4.17 -36.19 -4.72
C LEU A 359 5.33 -36.20 -5.73
N TYR A 360 5.44 -35.13 -6.50
CA TYR A 360 6.51 -34.89 -7.44
C TYR A 360 7.40 -33.78 -6.91
N LYS A 361 8.71 -34.01 -6.89
CA LYS A 361 9.71 -32.98 -6.59
C LYS A 361 10.32 -32.50 -7.90
N ILE A 362 10.05 -31.25 -8.25
CA ILE A 362 10.52 -30.64 -9.49
C ILE A 362 11.58 -29.61 -9.14
N GLN A 363 12.71 -29.67 -9.83
CA GLN A 363 13.76 -28.65 -9.71
C GLN A 363 13.83 -27.85 -11.01
N LEU A 364 13.81 -26.53 -10.89
CA LEU A 364 13.83 -25.59 -12.00
C LEU A 364 14.89 -24.53 -11.77
N GLN A 365 15.64 -24.16 -12.80
CA GLN A 365 16.52 -23.01 -12.73
C GLN A 365 15.69 -21.71 -12.75
N CYS A 366 16.09 -20.73 -11.93
CA CYS A 366 15.51 -19.41 -11.90
C CYS A 366 16.61 -18.35 -12.06
N PHE A 367 16.35 -17.37 -12.92
CA PHE A 367 17.15 -16.15 -13.02
C PHE A 367 16.38 -14.98 -12.42
N LEU A 368 16.87 -14.45 -11.30
CA LEU A 368 16.33 -13.28 -10.64
C LEU A 368 17.49 -12.44 -10.09
N PRO A 369 17.86 -11.32 -10.73
CA PRO A 369 18.93 -10.46 -10.24
C PRO A 369 18.68 -9.92 -8.82
N TYR A 370 19.76 -9.55 -8.14
CA TYR A 370 19.69 -9.01 -6.78
C TYR A 370 18.83 -7.74 -6.71
N LYS A 371 17.97 -7.64 -5.69
CA LYS A 371 16.97 -6.57 -5.46
C LYS A 371 15.87 -6.46 -6.52
N LEU A 372 15.64 -7.50 -7.31
CA LEU A 372 14.45 -7.61 -8.17
C LEU A 372 13.44 -8.58 -7.56
N SER A 373 12.21 -8.52 -8.06
CA SER A 373 11.12 -9.40 -7.68
C SER A 373 10.20 -9.69 -8.86
N PHE A 374 9.42 -10.76 -8.71
CA PHE A 374 8.24 -11.03 -9.51
C PHE A 374 7.28 -11.97 -8.79
N ILE A 375 6.05 -12.05 -9.31
CA ILE A 375 5.03 -12.99 -8.87
C ILE A 375 5.05 -14.20 -9.81
N ALA A 376 5.45 -15.35 -9.27
CA ALA A 376 5.43 -16.63 -9.96
C ALA A 376 4.05 -17.29 -9.84
N LEU A 377 3.55 -17.80 -10.96
CA LEU A 377 2.29 -18.55 -11.03
C LEU A 377 2.57 -20.04 -10.91
N GLY A 378 1.77 -20.75 -10.11
CA GLY A 378 1.83 -22.20 -9.98
C GLY A 378 0.45 -22.81 -9.75
N ASN A 379 0.33 -24.10 -10.00
CA ASN A 379 -0.93 -24.84 -9.96
C ASN A 379 -2.06 -24.22 -10.82
N TYR A 380 -1.72 -23.61 -11.95
CA TYR A 380 -2.69 -22.93 -12.82
C TYR A 380 -3.08 -23.82 -14.00
N THR A 381 -4.37 -23.86 -14.34
CA THR A 381 -4.89 -24.63 -15.48
C THR A 381 -5.45 -23.65 -16.50
N THR A 382 -4.91 -23.67 -17.72
CA THR A 382 -5.37 -22.80 -18.81
C THR A 382 -6.74 -23.23 -19.33
N LEU A 383 -7.39 -22.36 -20.11
CA LEU A 383 -8.71 -22.63 -20.71
C LEU A 383 -8.77 -23.91 -21.58
N ASN A 384 -7.64 -24.34 -22.15
CA ASN A 384 -7.53 -25.56 -22.94
C ASN A 384 -7.04 -26.78 -22.12
N GLY A 385 -6.96 -26.67 -20.79
CA GLY A 385 -6.60 -27.75 -19.89
C GLY A 385 -5.09 -27.99 -19.70
N LEU A 386 -4.22 -27.12 -20.23
CA LEU A 386 -2.78 -27.22 -19.96
C LEU A 386 -2.49 -26.82 -18.51
N LYS A 387 -1.78 -27.69 -17.80
CA LYS A 387 -1.41 -27.47 -16.40
C LYS A 387 -0.03 -26.80 -16.30
N LEU A 388 0.00 -25.55 -15.85
CA LEU A 388 1.22 -24.90 -15.37
C LEU A 388 1.45 -25.29 -13.90
N VAL A 389 2.43 -26.17 -13.67
CA VAL A 389 2.83 -26.57 -12.32
C VAL A 389 3.47 -25.40 -11.58
N PHE A 390 4.46 -24.75 -12.19
CA PHE A 390 5.15 -23.58 -11.64
C PHE A 390 5.90 -22.82 -12.73
N SER A 391 5.94 -21.49 -12.64
CA SER A 391 6.75 -20.64 -13.52
C SER A 391 7.92 -19.99 -12.78
N THR A 392 9.15 -20.23 -13.25
CA THR A 392 10.35 -19.48 -12.83
C THR A 392 10.58 -18.21 -13.64
N LEU A 393 9.67 -17.89 -14.57
CA LEU A 393 9.64 -16.65 -15.35
C LEU A 393 8.42 -15.81 -14.96
N PRO A 394 8.53 -14.47 -14.94
CA PRO A 394 7.38 -13.62 -14.72
C PRO A 394 6.40 -13.70 -15.90
N ILE A 395 5.11 -13.62 -15.60
CA ILE A 395 4.06 -13.42 -16.59
C ILE A 395 3.59 -11.98 -16.43
N TYR A 396 3.56 -11.20 -17.51
CA TYR A 396 3.21 -9.78 -17.45
C TYR A 396 1.73 -9.52 -17.77
N LEU A 397 1.13 -10.32 -18.63
CA LEU A 397 -0.26 -10.16 -19.03
C LEU A 397 -0.86 -11.51 -19.43
N ARG A 398 -2.14 -11.69 -19.14
CA ARG A 398 -2.99 -12.74 -19.70
C ARG A 398 -4.19 -12.14 -20.43
N THR A 399 -4.51 -12.69 -21.59
CA THR A 399 -5.78 -12.45 -22.28
C THR A 399 -6.51 -13.78 -22.47
N LYS A 400 -7.79 -13.82 -22.12
CA LYS A 400 -8.69 -14.95 -22.36
C LYS A 400 -9.53 -14.64 -23.59
N LEU A 401 -9.44 -15.49 -24.62
CA LEU A 401 -10.27 -15.46 -25.81
C LEU A 401 -11.34 -16.55 -25.67
N PRO A 402 -12.63 -16.18 -25.54
CA PRO A 402 -13.71 -17.15 -25.45
C PRO A 402 -13.76 -18.06 -26.69
N ALA A 403 -14.34 -19.25 -26.52
CA ALA A 403 -14.65 -20.09 -27.67
C ALA A 403 -15.65 -19.37 -28.60
N SER A 404 -15.49 -19.58 -29.90
CA SER A 404 -16.44 -19.20 -30.94
C SER A 404 -16.89 -20.45 -31.70
N GLU A 405 -17.86 -20.32 -32.60
CA GLU A 405 -18.26 -21.42 -33.49
C GLU A 405 -17.10 -21.97 -34.33
N LEU A 406 -16.05 -21.16 -34.55
CA LEU A 406 -14.93 -21.48 -35.44
C LEU A 406 -13.61 -21.77 -34.69
N THR A 407 -13.51 -21.42 -33.41
CA THR A 407 -12.25 -21.52 -32.65
C THR A 407 -12.49 -21.96 -31.20
N PRO A 408 -11.70 -22.89 -30.65
CA PRO A 408 -11.77 -23.22 -29.23
C PRO A 408 -11.36 -22.01 -28.36
N ALA A 409 -11.62 -22.09 -27.07
CA ALA A 409 -11.15 -21.07 -26.13
C ALA A 409 -9.62 -21.04 -26.12
N HIS A 410 -9.04 -19.85 -26.17
CA HIS A 410 -7.60 -19.64 -26.16
C HIS A 410 -7.19 -18.73 -25.02
N GLU A 411 -5.96 -18.92 -24.57
CA GLU A 411 -5.36 -18.08 -23.55
C GLU A 411 -3.97 -17.64 -24.03
N ILE A 412 -3.73 -16.34 -24.03
CA ILE A 412 -2.49 -15.73 -24.53
C ILE A 412 -1.78 -15.08 -23.36
N TRP A 413 -0.52 -15.46 -23.15
CA TRP A 413 0.34 -14.90 -22.11
C TRP A 413 1.46 -14.07 -22.73
N ILE A 414 1.76 -12.94 -22.11
CA ILE A 414 2.95 -12.13 -22.41
C ILE A 414 3.98 -12.40 -21.33
N VAL A 415 5.14 -12.89 -21.73
CA VAL A 415 6.33 -13.18 -20.90
C VAL A 415 7.52 -12.33 -21.39
N PRO A 416 8.61 -12.18 -20.61
CA PRO A 416 9.79 -11.39 -20.97
C PRO A 416 10.46 -11.74 -22.29
#